data_AF-A0AAW0LV97-F1
#
_entry.id   AF-A0AAW0LV97-F1
#
_cell.length_a   1.000
_cell.length_b   1.000
_cell.length_c   1.000
_cell.angle_alpha   90.00
_cell.angle_beta   90.00
_cell.angle_gamma   90.00
#
_symmetry.space_group_name_H-M   'P 1'
#
loop_
_entity.id
_entity.type
_entity.pdbx_description
1 polymer ?
#
loop_
_entity_poly.entity_id
_entity_poly.type
_entity_poly.pdbx_seq_one_letter_code
_entity_poly.pdbx_strand_id
1 'polypeptide(L)'
;MASSASSLSSEWLCPECKRATEVVLDHSAGDTVCSECGLVLEAHSIDETSEWRTFTNESGDNDPVRVGGPSNLLLSDGGLSTVISSRPNNANGGSDFLGSGLGRWQSRGSNPDRSLLQAFKAIASMSDRLGLVATIKQR
;
A
#
# COMPACT_ATOMS: atom_id res chain seq x y z
N MET A 1 -15.01 25.72 13.43
CA MET A 1 -13.72 26.39 13.15
C MET A 1 -13.06 25.61 12.03
N ALA A 2 -12.78 26.29 10.93
CA ALA A 2 -12.50 25.73 9.61
C ALA A 2 -11.22 24.88 9.58
N SER A 3 -11.32 23.66 9.06
CA SER A 3 -10.17 22.94 8.50
C SER A 3 -10.17 23.19 7.00
N SER A 4 -9.43 24.22 6.58
CA SER A 4 -9.05 24.41 5.19
C SER A 4 -8.11 23.27 4.81
N ALA A 5 -8.63 22.28 4.10
CA ALA A 5 -7.78 21.34 3.39
C ALA A 5 -7.04 22.12 2.30
N SER A 6 -5.71 22.14 2.40
CA SER A 6 -4.82 22.78 1.45
C SER A 6 -5.09 22.24 0.05
N SER A 7 -5.76 23.02 -0.78
CA SER A 7 -5.91 22.77 -2.20
C SER A 7 -4.54 22.95 -2.86
N LEU A 8 -3.85 21.86 -3.14
CA LEU A 8 -2.88 21.81 -4.24
C LEU A 8 -3.71 21.97 -5.52
N SER A 9 -4.05 23.20 -5.87
CA SER A 9 -4.74 23.50 -7.13
C SER A 9 -3.73 23.29 -8.25
N SER A 10 -3.66 22.07 -8.77
CA SER A 10 -3.24 21.86 -10.15
C SER A 10 -4.08 22.80 -11.00
N GLU A 11 -3.48 23.82 -11.62
CA GLU A 11 -4.19 24.70 -12.54
C GLU A 11 -4.60 23.90 -13.76
N TRP A 12 -5.86 23.47 -13.81
CA TRP A 12 -6.43 22.85 -14.99
C TRP A 12 -6.88 23.93 -15.97
N LEU A 13 -6.34 23.87 -17.19
CA LEU A 13 -6.71 24.78 -18.27
C LEU A 13 -7.90 24.22 -19.04
N CYS A 14 -9.05 24.90 -18.98
CA CYS A 14 -10.20 24.52 -19.78
C CYS A 14 -10.04 25.02 -21.24
N PRO A 15 -10.12 24.14 -22.26
CA PRO A 15 -9.97 24.54 -23.66
C PRO A 15 -11.10 25.44 -24.17
N GLU A 16 -12.31 25.30 -23.63
CA GLU A 16 -13.47 26.14 -23.98
C GLU A 16 -13.39 27.53 -23.31
N CYS A 17 -13.07 27.58 -22.00
CA CYS A 17 -12.98 28.84 -21.27
C CYS A 17 -11.67 29.59 -21.53
N LYS A 18 -10.65 28.90 -22.07
CA LYS A 18 -9.30 29.43 -22.36
C LYS A 18 -8.62 30.09 -21.15
N ARG A 19 -8.97 29.65 -19.95
CA ARG A 19 -8.40 30.12 -18.68
C ARG A 19 -8.26 28.96 -17.69
N ALA A 20 -7.43 29.15 -16.67
CA ALA A 20 -7.40 28.25 -15.53
C ALA A 20 -8.75 28.35 -14.81
N THR A 21 -9.40 27.21 -14.62
CA THR A 21 -10.72 27.13 -14.01
C THR A 21 -10.68 26.17 -12.84
N GLU A 22 -11.48 26.46 -11.81
CA GLU A 22 -11.75 25.48 -10.77
C GLU A 22 -12.49 24.28 -11.39
N VAL A 23 -12.14 23.08 -10.94
CA VAL A 23 -12.66 21.82 -11.48
C VAL A 23 -13.31 21.03 -10.36
N VAL A 24 -14.41 20.38 -10.69
CA VAL A 24 -15.16 19.51 -9.77
C VAL A 24 -14.96 18.07 -10.22
N LEU A 25 -14.58 17.20 -9.28
CA LEU A 25 -14.53 15.75 -9.49
C LEU A 25 -15.90 15.16 -9.16
N ASP A 26 -16.58 14.62 -10.18
CA ASP A 26 -17.74 13.76 -9.99
C ASP A 26 -17.28 12.33 -9.77
N HIS A 27 -17.15 11.94 -8.51
CA HIS A 27 -16.75 10.58 -8.11
C HIS A 27 -17.75 9.49 -8.56
N SER A 28 -19.00 9.84 -8.83
CA SER A 28 -20.01 8.84 -9.22
C SER A 28 -19.89 8.45 -10.70
N ALA A 29 -19.52 9.40 -11.54
CA ALA A 29 -19.22 9.18 -12.96
C ALA A 29 -17.73 8.86 -13.21
N GLY A 30 -16.84 9.29 -12.31
CA GLY A 30 -15.40 9.28 -12.53
C GLY A 30 -14.96 10.37 -13.50
N ASP A 31 -15.63 11.52 -13.50
CA ASP A 31 -15.39 12.61 -14.45
C ASP A 31 -14.87 13.86 -13.73
N THR A 32 -13.93 14.54 -14.37
CA THR A 32 -13.37 15.81 -13.92
C THR A 32 -13.96 16.93 -14.78
N VAL A 33 -14.83 17.77 -14.19
CA VAL A 33 -15.70 18.71 -14.90
C VAL A 33 -15.34 20.15 -14.58
N CYS A 34 -15.20 20.99 -15.61
CA CYS A 34 -15.03 22.43 -15.46
C CYS A 34 -16.26 23.06 -14.79
N SER A 35 -16.07 23.76 -13.68
CA SER A 35 -17.14 24.41 -12.92
C SER A 35 -17.85 25.55 -13.68
N GLU A 36 -17.20 26.12 -14.69
CA GLU A 36 -17.69 27.31 -15.39
C GLU A 36 -18.51 27.01 -16.65
N CYS A 37 -18.04 26.06 -17.47
CA CYS A 37 -18.70 25.70 -18.74
C CYS A 37 -19.31 24.29 -18.76
N GLY A 38 -19.06 23.48 -17.73
CA GLY A 38 -19.57 22.10 -17.65
C GLY A 38 -18.88 21.12 -18.59
N LEU A 39 -17.75 21.50 -19.22
CA LEU A 39 -16.97 20.61 -20.06
C LEU A 39 -16.26 19.55 -19.21
N VAL A 40 -16.37 18.28 -19.60
CA VAL A 40 -15.56 17.18 -19.06
C VAL A 40 -14.13 17.32 -19.57
N LEU A 41 -13.19 17.60 -18.67
CA LEU A 41 -11.77 17.76 -18.98
C LEU A 41 -11.02 16.42 -18.99
N GLU A 42 -11.41 15.52 -18.11
CA GLU A 42 -10.90 14.14 -18.02
C GLU A 42 -12.07 13.23 -17.65
N ALA A 43 -12.10 12.04 -18.26
CA ALA A 43 -13.11 11.03 -18.01
C ALA A 43 -12.44 9.73 -17.55
N HIS A 44 -13.13 8.94 -16.74
CA HIS A 44 -12.60 7.71 -16.12
C HIS A 44 -11.43 7.96 -15.16
N SER A 45 -11.53 9.00 -14.32
CA SER A 45 -10.58 9.24 -13.23
C SER A 45 -10.57 8.04 -12.29
N ILE A 46 -9.39 7.50 -12.04
CA ILE A 46 -9.19 6.42 -11.07
C ILE A 46 -9.10 7.06 -9.70
N ASP A 47 -9.92 6.58 -8.76
CA ASP A 47 -9.79 6.97 -7.36
C ASP A 47 -8.56 6.29 -6.76
N GLU A 48 -7.52 7.08 -6.47
CA GLU A 48 -6.29 6.58 -5.82
C GLU A 48 -6.46 6.43 -4.29
N THR A 49 -7.60 6.83 -3.74
CA THR A 49 -7.83 6.66 -2.31
C THR A 49 -7.98 5.17 -1.97
N SER A 50 -7.44 4.80 -0.81
CA SER A 50 -7.44 3.40 -0.38
C SER A 50 -8.86 2.90 -0.19
N GLU A 51 -9.31 1.95 -1.01
CA GLU A 51 -10.59 1.26 -0.91
C GLU A 51 -10.68 0.30 0.29
N TRP A 52 -9.94 0.56 1.38
CA TRP A 52 -9.63 -0.40 2.45
C TRP A 52 -10.86 -0.87 3.29
N ARG A 53 -12.08 -0.67 2.79
CA ARG A 53 -13.33 -1.11 3.39
C ARG A 53 -13.79 -2.41 2.73
N THR A 54 -13.18 -3.53 3.11
CA THR A 54 -13.89 -4.81 3.03
C THR A 54 -15.00 -4.80 4.09
N PHE A 55 -16.26 -4.63 3.64
CA PHE A 55 -17.44 -4.80 4.49
C PHE A 55 -17.71 -6.28 4.81
N THR A 56 -17.03 -7.18 4.12
CA THR A 56 -17.04 -8.60 4.41
C THR A 56 -16.24 -8.83 5.68
N ASN A 57 -16.88 -9.44 6.67
CA ASN A 57 -16.31 -9.82 7.97
C ASN A 57 -15.26 -10.96 7.81
N GLU A 58 -14.62 -11.07 6.64
CA GLU A 58 -13.54 -12.00 6.39
C GLU A 58 -12.28 -11.44 7.05
N SER A 59 -11.88 -12.12 8.12
CA SER A 59 -10.66 -11.90 8.88
C SER A 59 -9.49 -11.47 7.99
N GLY A 60 -8.79 -10.41 8.41
CA GLY A 60 -7.90 -9.54 7.60
C GLY A 60 -6.69 -10.15 6.89
N ASP A 61 -6.64 -11.47 6.72
CA ASP A 61 -5.65 -12.18 5.89
C ASP A 61 -6.19 -12.52 4.48
N ASN A 62 -7.50 -12.42 4.23
CA ASN A 62 -8.10 -12.77 2.93
C ASN A 62 -8.82 -11.56 2.34
N ASP A 63 -8.07 -10.52 1.98
CA ASP A 63 -8.61 -9.43 1.15
C ASP A 63 -8.35 -9.77 -0.33
N PRO A 64 -9.37 -10.20 -1.11
CA PRO A 64 -9.19 -10.56 -2.51
C PRO A 64 -8.86 -9.35 -3.41
N VAL A 65 -9.08 -8.12 -2.93
CA VAL A 65 -8.77 -6.87 -3.66
C VAL A 65 -7.30 -6.47 -3.44
N ARG A 66 -6.67 -6.91 -2.34
CA ARG A 66 -5.27 -6.62 -2.05
C ARG A 66 -4.32 -7.35 -3.01
N VAL A 67 -3.83 -6.62 -4.01
CA VAL A 67 -2.87 -7.11 -5.01
C VAL A 67 -1.38 -6.93 -4.62
N GLY A 68 -1.09 -6.24 -3.50
CA GLY A 68 0.28 -5.96 -3.08
C GLY A 68 0.45 -5.74 -1.57
N GLY A 69 1.69 -5.88 -1.10
CA GLY A 69 2.11 -5.54 0.27
C GLY A 69 2.64 -4.10 0.37
N PRO A 70 2.70 -3.52 1.58
CA PRO A 70 3.39 -2.24 1.78
C PRO A 70 4.88 -2.38 1.43
N SER A 71 5.41 -1.43 0.66
CA SER A 71 6.85 -1.31 0.41
C SER A 71 7.47 -0.35 1.43
N ASN A 72 8.75 -0.57 1.76
CA ASN A 72 9.51 0.31 2.62
C ASN A 72 10.77 0.78 1.89
N LEU A 73 10.79 2.07 1.55
CA LEU A 73 11.85 2.71 0.77
C LEU A 73 13.22 2.68 1.46
N LEU A 74 13.30 2.40 2.76
CA LEU A 74 14.55 2.27 3.50
C LEU A 74 15.23 0.91 3.30
N LEU A 75 14.52 -0.08 2.78
CA LEU A 75 15.04 -1.40 2.45
C LEU A 75 15.51 -1.42 0.99
N SER A 76 16.48 -2.28 0.68
CA SER A 76 16.89 -2.55 -0.70
C SER A 76 15.69 -3.05 -1.50
N ASP A 77 15.53 -2.55 -2.72
CA ASP A 77 14.40 -2.91 -3.61
C ASP A 77 13.03 -2.70 -2.94
N GLY A 78 12.90 -1.76 -1.99
CA GLY A 78 11.64 -1.49 -1.31
C GLY A 78 11.16 -2.60 -0.36
N GLY A 79 12.03 -3.56 0.00
CA GLY A 79 11.68 -4.71 0.83
C GLY A 79 10.88 -5.79 0.09
N LEU A 80 10.96 -5.83 -1.24
CA LEU A 80 10.31 -6.83 -2.09
C LEU A 80 10.91 -8.22 -1.82
N SER A 81 10.28 -8.99 -0.94
CA SER A 81 10.63 -10.39 -0.67
C SER A 81 9.36 -11.19 -0.46
N THR A 82 9.31 -12.39 -1.03
CA THR A 82 8.19 -13.32 -0.84
C THR A 82 8.68 -14.59 -0.15
N VAL A 83 7.93 -15.04 0.86
CA VAL A 83 8.23 -16.27 1.59
C VAL A 83 7.35 -17.38 1.04
N ILE A 84 7.97 -18.46 0.56
CA ILE A 84 7.23 -19.64 0.10
C ILE A 84 7.11 -20.59 1.28
N SER A 85 5.91 -20.67 1.86
CA SER A 85 5.63 -21.59 2.97
C SER A 85 5.12 -22.94 2.44
N SER A 86 5.55 -24.04 3.06
CA SER A 86 4.94 -25.36 2.82
C SER A 86 3.56 -25.38 3.46
N ARG A 87 2.50 -25.66 2.68
CA ARG A 87 1.15 -25.82 3.23
C ARG A 87 1.02 -27.22 3.85
N PRO A 88 0.70 -27.34 5.15
CA PRO A 88 0.67 -28.64 5.82
C PRO A 88 -0.51 -29.55 5.46
N ASN A 89 -1.45 -29.10 4.62
CA ASN A 89 -2.71 -29.81 4.38
C ASN A 89 -2.96 -30.03 2.89
N ASN A 90 -2.09 -30.79 2.23
CA ASN A 90 -2.50 -31.49 1.03
C ASN A 90 -3.33 -32.70 1.45
N ALA A 91 -4.60 -32.74 1.05
CA ALA A 91 -5.54 -33.84 1.29
C ALA A 91 -5.05 -35.21 0.73
N ASN A 92 -3.97 -35.22 -0.05
CA ASN A 92 -3.26 -36.41 -0.50
C ASN A 92 -1.90 -36.43 0.18
N GLY A 93 -1.71 -37.34 1.15
CA GLY A 93 -0.51 -37.47 2.00
C GLY A 93 0.79 -37.85 1.27
N GLY A 94 1.20 -37.06 0.28
CA GLY A 94 2.52 -37.11 -0.36
C GLY A 94 3.51 -36.26 0.43
N SER A 95 4.68 -36.81 0.71
CA SER A 95 5.76 -36.15 1.45
C SER A 95 6.18 -34.81 0.82
N ASP A 96 6.13 -33.73 1.61
CA ASP A 96 6.53 -32.34 1.30
C ASP A 96 8.07 -32.17 1.09
N PHE A 97 8.66 -32.94 0.19
CA PHE A 97 10.08 -32.85 -0.14
C PHE A 97 10.44 -31.48 -0.75
N LEU A 98 9.54 -30.91 -1.56
CA LEU A 98 9.75 -29.64 -2.24
C LEU A 98 9.60 -28.43 -1.29
N GLY A 99 8.63 -28.44 -0.38
CA GLY A 99 8.40 -27.33 0.56
C GLY A 99 9.53 -27.18 1.59
N SER A 100 10.04 -28.30 2.12
CA SER A 100 11.17 -28.30 3.06
C SER A 100 12.50 -27.94 2.40
N GLY A 101 12.70 -28.32 1.13
CA GLY A 101 13.87 -27.93 0.36
C GLY A 101 13.86 -26.43 0.06
N LEU A 102 12.76 -25.92 -0.48
CA LEU A 102 12.66 -24.55 -0.97
C LEU A 102 12.83 -23.48 0.13
N GLY A 103 12.25 -23.69 1.31
CA GLY A 103 12.48 -22.78 2.45
C GLY A 103 13.95 -22.73 2.90
N ARG A 104 14.68 -23.85 2.80
CA ARG A 104 16.14 -23.89 3.08
C ARG A 104 16.93 -23.15 2.00
N TRP A 105 16.52 -23.24 0.74
CA TRP A 105 17.16 -22.50 -0.36
C TRP A 105 16.93 -20.99 -0.23
N GLN A 106 15.72 -20.55 0.13
CA GLN A 106 15.43 -19.13 0.41
C GLN A 106 16.28 -18.60 1.57
N SER A 107 16.45 -19.40 2.62
CA SER A 107 17.27 -19.04 3.79
C SER A 107 18.77 -18.89 3.48
N ARG A 108 19.24 -19.47 2.38
CA ARG A 108 20.65 -19.36 1.93
C ARG A 108 20.89 -18.16 1.02
N GLY A 109 19.85 -17.48 0.55
CA GLY A 109 19.98 -16.27 -0.25
C GLY A 109 20.64 -15.14 0.54
N SER A 110 21.61 -14.46 -0.09
CA SER A 110 22.18 -13.24 0.47
C SER A 110 21.12 -12.15 0.51
N ASN A 111 20.87 -11.58 1.68
CA ASN A 111 19.93 -10.47 1.88
C ASN A 111 20.72 -9.27 2.41
N PRO A 112 20.97 -8.23 1.60
CA PRO A 112 21.75 -7.07 2.02
C PRO A 112 21.09 -6.33 3.20
N ASP A 113 19.77 -6.41 3.30
CA ASP A 113 18.96 -5.76 4.35
C ASP A 113 18.94 -6.51 5.68
N ARG A 114 19.57 -7.69 5.78
CA ARG A 114 19.47 -8.52 6.99
C ARG A 114 19.99 -7.83 8.25
N SER A 115 21.05 -7.04 8.13
CA SER A 115 21.61 -6.24 9.22
C SER A 115 20.67 -5.11 9.65
N LEU A 116 20.05 -4.42 8.68
CA LEU A 116 19.12 -3.33 8.91
C LEU A 116 17.81 -3.82 9.55
N LEU A 117 17.28 -4.96 9.10
CA LEU A 117 16.14 -5.63 9.73
C LEU A 117 16.45 -6.05 11.17
N GLN A 118 17.66 -6.55 11.44
CA GLN A 118 18.08 -6.88 12.79
C GLN A 118 18.18 -5.64 13.69
N ALA A 119 18.66 -4.51 13.17
CA ALA A 119 18.70 -3.25 13.89
C ALA A 119 17.29 -2.74 14.24
N PHE A 120 16.36 -2.74 13.28
CA PHE A 120 14.96 -2.38 13.55
C PHE A 120 14.32 -3.28 14.60
N LYS A 121 14.60 -4.59 14.55
CA LYS A 121 14.12 -5.53 15.57
C LYS A 121 14.69 -5.23 16.96
N ALA A 122 15.97 -4.84 17.05
CA ALA A 122 16.58 -4.44 18.31
C ALA A 122 15.94 -3.15 18.86
N ILE A 123 15.77 -2.11 18.02
CA ILE A 123 15.10 -0.86 18.41
C ILE A 123 13.67 -1.12 18.87
N ALA A 124 12.94 -1.99 18.16
CA ALA A 124 11.59 -2.38 18.56
C ALA A 124 11.57 -3.04 19.95
N SER A 125 12.52 -3.94 20.22
CA SER A 125 12.63 -4.59 21.53
C SER A 125 13.00 -3.62 22.66
N MET A 126 13.85 -2.62 22.38
CA MET A 126 14.25 -1.61 23.37
C MET A 126 13.09 -0.64 23.66
N SER A 127 12.40 -0.18 22.62
CA SER A 127 11.24 0.72 22.75
C SER A 127 10.09 0.06 23.51
N ASP A 128 9.81 -1.22 23.26
CA ASP A 128 8.78 -1.97 24.00
C ASP A 128 9.14 -2.12 25.49
N ARG A 129 10.42 -2.34 25.82
CA ARG A 129 10.89 -2.39 27.22
C ARG A 129 10.81 -1.04 27.93
N LEU A 130 10.97 0.06 27.18
CA LEU A 130 10.89 1.43 27.69
C LEU A 130 9.46 1.98 27.70
N GLY A 131 8.48 1.24 27.18
CA GLY A 131 7.08 1.68 27.11
C GLY A 131 6.85 2.88 26.19
N LEU A 132 7.66 3.05 25.14
CA LEU A 132 7.55 4.19 24.24
C LEU A 132 6.32 4.09 23.32
N VAL A 133 5.75 5.26 22.99
CA VAL A 133 4.59 5.35 22.08
C VAL A 133 5.01 4.95 20.65
N ALA A 134 4.10 4.31 19.92
CA ALA A 134 4.34 3.80 18.57
C ALA A 134 4.86 4.87 17.58
N THR A 135 4.47 6.13 17.76
CA THR A 135 4.97 7.26 16.95
C THR A 135 6.48 7.47 17.05
N ILE A 136 7.08 7.14 18.20
CA ILE A 136 8.53 7.21 18.44
C ILE A 136 9.24 5.97 17.88
N LYS A 137 8.53 4.84 17.77
CA LYS A 137 9.04 3.57 17.23
C LYS A 137 9.06 3.52 15.70
N GLN A 138 8.19 4.28 15.05
CA GLN A 138 7.87 4.17 13.61
C GLN A 138 8.41 5.33 12.75
N ARG A 139 9.14 6.27 13.34
CA ARG A 139 9.72 7.43 12.65
C ARG A 139 11.22 7.28 12.48
#